data_AF-A0AA36NAX4-F1
#
_entry.id   AF-A0AA36NAX4-F1
#
_cell.length_a   1.000
_cell.length_b   1.000
_cell.length_c   1.000
_cell.angle_alpha   90.00
_cell.angle_beta   90.00
_cell.angle_gamma   90.00
#
_symmetry.space_group_name_H-M   'P 1'
#
loop_
_entity.id
_entity.type
_entity.pdbx_description
1 polymer ?
#
loop_
_entity_poly.entity_id
_entity_poly.type
_entity_poly.pdbx_seq_one_letter_code
_entity_poly.pdbx_strand_id
1 'polypeptide(L)'
;MLSLPFAGHRWQCAQGPKEQRGDFFPRWASQLFGPFRPGDVVAVDQHTNQRHLHAEVVRELVEGLEHDELFSGLLRRCELLLRLGDGSLRQIPRRRCVRVFARDENERRVLLVHETFAYRRLAKTQVGQADAVLEIGSSFGDCTHILASHAREVLGIDNSPELVEESRRRYPTLHFELLDALSEPEQLAELCRSLCAGSGGGFKVFVDIGGDRLGGAVCRALVQLWHICEEIGVLPSLVVVKCKSLAANAANACDARGDICELPAWWQACSAVTSVRQRKKLAGGLWTGKSSGVPALTGSLETLQP
;
A
#
# COMPACT_ATOMS: atom_id res chain seq x y z
N MET A 1 -5.14 -23.00 10.78
CA MET A 1 -4.89 -21.57 11.08
C MET A 1 -3.86 -21.07 10.09
N LEU A 2 -3.92 -19.79 9.71
CA LEU A 2 -2.93 -19.21 8.80
C LEU A 2 -1.63 -18.93 9.57
N SER A 3 -0.47 -19.25 8.99
CA SER A 3 0.84 -18.84 9.50
C SER A 3 0.93 -17.31 9.52
N LEU A 4 1.78 -16.74 10.40
CA LEU A 4 2.08 -15.30 10.40
C LEU A 4 3.02 -15.02 9.22
N PRO A 5 2.57 -14.32 8.16
CA PRO A 5 3.45 -13.92 7.08
C PRO A 5 4.39 -12.82 7.55
N PHE A 6 5.56 -12.70 6.92
CA PHE A 6 6.51 -11.61 7.21
C PHE A 6 6.85 -11.53 8.71
N ALA A 7 7.13 -12.67 9.35
CA ALA A 7 7.40 -12.71 10.80
C ALA A 7 8.69 -11.94 11.19
N GLY A 8 9.64 -11.80 10.26
CA GLY A 8 10.83 -10.97 10.43
C GLY A 8 10.61 -9.48 10.17
N HIS A 9 9.41 -9.07 9.75
CA HIS A 9 9.08 -7.66 9.51
C HIS A 9 8.47 -7.04 10.75
N ARG A 10 8.67 -5.74 10.89
CA ARG A 10 7.99 -4.95 11.90
C ARG A 10 6.59 -4.59 11.44
N TRP A 11 5.57 -5.12 12.12
CA TRP A 11 4.17 -4.84 11.82
C TRP A 11 3.67 -3.62 12.58
N GLN A 12 3.08 -2.68 11.85
CA GLN A 12 2.61 -1.42 12.42
C GLN A 12 1.20 -1.06 11.94
N CYS A 13 0.36 -0.60 12.88
CA CYS A 13 -0.82 0.17 12.54
C CYS A 13 -0.37 1.57 12.12
N ALA A 14 -0.30 1.79 10.81
CA ALA A 14 0.07 3.09 10.30
C ALA A 14 -1.09 4.07 10.42
N GLN A 15 -2.35 3.66 10.16
CA GLN A 15 -3.52 4.54 10.29
C GLN A 15 -4.76 3.80 10.85
N GLY A 16 -5.32 4.31 11.94
CA GLY A 16 -6.56 3.81 12.56
C GLY A 16 -7.85 4.47 12.05
N PRO A 17 -9.03 3.90 12.36
CA PRO A 17 -10.34 4.39 11.88
C PRO A 17 -10.75 5.77 12.42
N LYS A 18 -10.18 6.19 13.56
CA LYS A 18 -10.50 7.49 14.20
C LYS A 18 -9.67 8.64 13.62
N GLU A 19 -8.71 8.35 12.76
CA GLU A 19 -7.79 9.34 12.21
C GLU A 19 -8.36 9.89 10.90
N GLN A 20 -8.70 11.18 10.90
CA GLN A 20 -9.31 11.84 9.76
C GLN A 20 -8.29 12.21 8.66
N ARG A 21 -8.83 12.57 7.49
CA ARG A 21 -8.08 12.96 6.29
C ARG A 21 -7.40 14.32 6.49
N GLY A 22 -6.11 14.42 6.16
CA GLY A 22 -5.44 15.70 5.94
C GLY A 22 -4.42 16.12 7.01
N ASP A 23 -4.62 15.72 8.27
CA ASP A 23 -3.68 16.06 9.34
C ASP A 23 -2.75 14.90 9.66
N PHE A 24 -1.46 15.20 9.73
CA PHE A 24 -0.46 14.32 10.33
C PHE A 24 -0.79 14.20 11.82
N PHE A 25 -1.66 13.27 12.20
CA PHE A 25 -2.03 13.09 13.60
C PHE A 25 -0.77 12.71 14.41
N PRO A 26 -0.61 13.21 15.65
CA PRO A 26 0.56 12.91 16.49
C PRO A 26 0.81 11.42 16.76
N ARG A 27 -0.21 10.57 16.57
CA ARG A 27 -0.13 9.11 16.71
C ARG A 27 0.15 8.39 15.39
N TRP A 28 -0.03 9.08 14.26
CA TRP A 28 0.24 8.56 12.93
C TRP A 28 1.75 8.43 12.76
N ALA A 29 2.26 7.20 12.88
CA ALA A 29 3.66 6.85 12.72
C ALA A 29 4.58 7.94 13.27
N SER A 30 4.64 8.12 14.59
CA SER A 30 5.49 9.12 15.25
C SER A 30 6.95 9.06 14.77
N GLN A 31 7.37 7.91 14.25
CA GLN A 31 8.67 7.69 13.60
C GLN A 31 8.84 8.37 12.24
N LEU A 32 7.75 8.72 11.55
CA LEU A 32 7.77 9.46 10.30
C LEU A 32 7.87 10.98 10.51
N PHE A 33 7.40 11.47 11.66
CA PHE A 33 7.26 12.91 11.97
C PHE A 33 8.02 13.39 13.20
N GLY A 34 8.69 12.48 13.91
CA GLY A 34 9.59 12.81 15.00
C GLY A 34 10.71 13.74 14.55
N PRO A 35 11.57 14.20 15.48
CA PRO A 35 12.70 15.06 15.14
C PRO A 35 13.53 14.44 14.01
N PHE A 36 13.82 15.24 12.98
CA PHE A 36 14.65 14.83 11.85
C PHE A 36 16.12 14.92 12.23
N ARG A 37 16.93 13.96 11.78
CA ARG A 37 18.36 13.90 12.06
C ARG A 37 19.15 14.08 10.77
N PRO A 38 20.35 14.68 10.82
CA PRO A 38 21.28 14.65 9.69
C PRO A 38 21.46 13.22 9.17
N GLY A 39 21.38 13.03 7.85
CA GLY A 39 21.43 11.73 7.18
C GLY A 39 20.08 11.03 6.99
N ASP A 40 19.01 11.50 7.65
CA ASP A 40 17.66 10.96 7.39
C ASP A 40 17.28 11.18 5.92
N VAL A 41 16.72 10.17 5.27
CA VAL A 41 16.06 10.33 3.97
C VAL A 41 14.61 10.75 4.19
N VAL A 42 14.18 11.79 3.49
CA VAL A 42 12.80 12.32 3.55
C VAL A 42 12.19 12.44 2.17
N ALA A 43 10.91 12.12 2.05
CA ALA A 43 10.09 12.48 0.91
C ALA A 43 9.54 13.89 1.11
N VAL A 44 9.71 14.72 0.09
CA VAL A 44 9.23 16.10 0.07
C VAL A 44 7.91 16.17 -0.69
N ASP A 45 6.86 16.62 -0.02
CA ASP A 45 5.57 16.95 -0.62
C ASP A 45 5.69 18.21 -1.50
N GLN A 46 5.61 18.03 -2.82
CA GLN A 46 5.69 19.11 -3.80
C GLN A 46 4.33 19.73 -4.14
N HIS A 47 3.25 19.38 -3.43
CA HIS A 47 1.87 19.75 -3.78
C HIS A 47 1.42 19.25 -5.16
N THR A 48 2.20 18.39 -5.80
CA THR A 48 1.85 17.72 -7.05
C THR A 48 2.00 16.22 -6.88
N ASN A 49 1.15 15.45 -7.57
CA ASN A 49 1.26 13.98 -7.55
C ASN A 49 2.32 13.47 -8.52
N GLN A 50 2.85 14.33 -9.38
CA GLN A 50 3.68 13.93 -10.52
C GLN A 50 5.17 13.85 -10.18
N ARG A 51 5.60 14.55 -9.12
CA ARG A 51 6.99 14.59 -8.71
C ARG A 51 7.06 14.67 -7.19
N HIS A 52 7.59 13.64 -6.55
CA HIS A 52 8.17 13.81 -5.23
C HIS A 52 9.68 13.73 -5.36
N LEU A 53 10.36 14.27 -4.36
CA LEU A 53 11.80 14.26 -4.29
C LEU A 53 12.19 13.62 -2.96
N HIS A 54 12.91 12.51 -3.02
CA HIS A 54 13.66 12.04 -1.88
C HIS A 54 14.89 12.93 -1.72
N ALA A 55 15.13 13.36 -0.49
CA ALA A 55 16.23 14.22 -0.13
C ALA A 55 16.82 13.77 1.20
N GLU A 56 18.09 14.08 1.42
CA GLU A 56 18.77 13.81 2.68
C GLU A 56 18.69 15.05 3.57
N VAL A 57 18.34 14.86 4.84
CA VAL A 57 18.37 15.93 5.83
C VAL A 57 19.82 16.27 6.13
N VAL A 58 20.23 17.52 5.93
CA VAL A 58 21.55 18.02 6.31
C VAL A 58 21.53 18.51 7.76
N ARG A 59 20.51 19.30 8.12
CA ARG A 59 20.26 19.76 9.49
C ARG A 59 18.86 20.36 9.61
N GLU A 60 18.33 20.39 10.83
CA GLU A 60 17.14 21.16 11.18
C GLU A 60 17.56 22.62 11.44
N LEU A 61 16.85 23.57 10.83
CA LEU A 61 17.04 25.00 11.05
C LEU A 61 16.04 25.41 12.12
N VAL A 62 16.52 25.48 13.36
CA VAL A 62 15.76 26.03 14.49
C VAL A 62 16.14 27.50 14.62
N GLU A 63 15.24 28.40 14.24
CA GLU A 63 15.41 29.82 14.61
C GLU A 63 15.08 29.97 16.09
N GLY A 64 16.03 30.55 16.85
CA GLY A 64 16.08 30.58 18.31
C GLY A 64 14.79 31.01 19.00
N LEU A 65 14.02 30.02 19.46
CA LEU A 65 12.79 30.22 20.21
C LEU A 65 12.96 29.62 21.61
N GLU A 66 13.30 30.47 22.57
CA GLU A 66 13.52 30.11 23.99
C GLU A 66 12.21 30.05 24.82
N HIS A 67 11.07 29.61 24.25
CA HIS A 67 9.83 29.56 25.03
C HIS A 67 9.02 28.26 24.86
N ASP A 68 8.80 27.59 25.99
CA ASP A 68 8.19 26.26 26.14
C ASP A 68 6.69 26.17 25.79
N GLU A 69 5.96 27.29 25.70
CA GLU A 69 4.48 27.24 25.67
C GLU A 69 3.85 27.27 24.26
N LEU A 70 4.63 27.40 23.19
CA LEU A 70 4.11 27.49 21.80
C LEU A 70 4.54 26.34 20.88
N PHE A 71 4.84 25.16 21.44
CA PHE A 71 5.42 24.02 20.72
C PHE A 71 4.62 23.56 19.48
N SER A 72 3.29 23.60 19.52
CA SER A 72 2.43 23.13 18.41
C SER A 72 2.29 24.14 17.26
N GLY A 73 2.38 25.44 17.56
CA GLY A 73 2.39 26.51 16.56
C GLY A 73 3.76 26.70 15.90
N LEU A 74 4.83 26.48 16.66
CA LEU A 74 6.21 26.72 16.24
C LEU A 74 6.80 25.63 15.34
N LEU A 75 6.38 24.37 15.51
CA LEU A 75 6.71 23.28 14.56
C LEU A 75 6.29 23.59 13.11
N ARG A 76 5.35 24.52 12.90
CA ARG A 76 4.95 24.98 11.56
C ARG A 76 5.98 25.88 10.88
N ARG A 77 6.92 26.46 11.65
CA ARG A 77 7.96 27.38 11.18
C ARG A 77 9.34 26.73 11.08
N CYS A 78 9.53 25.53 11.63
CA CYS A 78 10.78 24.80 11.47
C CYS A 78 11.01 24.46 10.00
N GLU A 79 12.19 24.77 9.51
CA GLU A 79 12.65 24.40 8.17
C GLU A 79 13.76 23.36 8.27
N LEU A 80 13.84 22.50 7.26
CA LEU A 80 14.92 21.54 7.10
C LEU A 80 15.81 22.03 5.96
N LEU A 81 17.11 22.03 6.18
CA LEU A 81 18.07 22.12 5.10
C LEU A 81 18.26 20.72 4.53
N LEU A 82 17.85 20.52 3.27
CA LEU A 82 17.87 19.24 2.59
C LEU A 82 18.88 19.25 1.44
N ARG A 83 19.55 18.11 1.23
CA ARG A 83 20.35 17.82 0.04
C ARG A 83 19.54 16.98 -0.93
N LEU A 84 19.33 17.51 -2.13
CA LEU A 84 18.57 16.85 -3.18
C LEU A 84 19.44 15.85 -3.95
N GLY A 85 18.81 15.00 -4.77
CA GLY A 85 19.52 14.01 -5.57
C GLY A 85 20.50 14.58 -6.60
N ASP A 86 20.35 15.85 -6.98
CA ASP A 86 21.29 16.60 -7.85
C ASP A 86 22.44 17.25 -7.05
N GLY A 87 22.49 17.03 -5.73
CA GLY A 87 23.46 17.61 -4.81
C GLY A 87 23.12 19.02 -4.33
N SER A 88 22.11 19.68 -4.89
CA SER A 88 21.70 21.03 -4.49
C SER A 88 21.10 21.05 -3.08
N LEU A 89 21.26 22.19 -2.39
CA LEU A 89 20.69 22.40 -1.05
C LEU A 89 19.43 23.24 -1.13
N ARG A 90 18.38 22.84 -0.41
CA ARG A 90 17.13 23.61 -0.30
C ARG A 90 16.60 23.65 1.12
N GLN A 91 16.07 24.80 1.52
CA GLN A 91 15.31 24.96 2.75
C GLN A 91 13.85 24.60 2.47
N ILE A 92 13.32 23.65 3.23
CA ILE A 92 11.96 23.15 3.05
C ILE A 92 11.25 23.12 4.41
N PRO A 93 10.01 23.66 4.50
CA PRO A 93 9.22 23.57 5.72
C PRO A 93 9.05 22.12 6.17
N ARG A 94 9.34 21.84 7.45
CA ARG A 94 9.30 20.50 8.04
C ARG A 94 7.98 19.78 7.79
N ARG A 95 6.86 20.50 7.81
CA ARG A 95 5.51 19.96 7.54
C ARG A 95 5.33 19.36 6.14
N ARG A 96 6.24 19.65 5.20
CA ARG A 96 6.25 19.10 3.84
C ARG A 96 7.15 17.87 3.72
N CYS A 97 7.79 17.44 4.80
CA CYS A 97 8.71 16.32 4.81
C CYS A 97 8.10 15.13 5.55
N VAL A 98 8.28 13.95 4.97
CA VAL A 98 7.93 12.67 5.59
C VAL A 98 9.18 11.82 5.59
N ARG A 99 9.60 11.24 6.71
CA ARG A 99 10.74 10.31 6.70
C ARG A 99 10.46 9.15 5.74
N VAL A 100 11.46 8.74 4.98
CA VAL A 100 11.41 7.50 4.20
C VAL A 100 12.01 6.41 5.07
N PHE A 101 11.33 5.27 5.19
CA PHE A 101 11.91 4.14 5.90
C PHE A 101 13.24 3.72 5.27
N ALA A 102 14.22 3.41 6.11
CA ALA A 102 15.52 2.94 5.65
C ALA A 102 15.35 1.64 4.84
N ARG A 103 16.23 1.44 3.86
CA ARG A 103 16.27 0.22 3.05
C ARG A 103 17.08 -0.91 3.72
N ASP A 104 17.36 -0.81 5.00
CA ASP A 104 18.10 -1.82 5.76
C ASP A 104 17.26 -3.10 5.86
N GLU A 105 17.91 -4.25 5.73
CA GLU A 105 17.30 -5.57 5.90
C GLU A 105 16.72 -5.77 7.32
N ASN A 106 17.25 -5.04 8.31
CA ASN A 106 16.75 -5.02 9.68
C ASN A 106 15.53 -4.12 9.86
N GLU A 107 15.12 -3.37 8.83
CA GLU A 107 14.03 -2.38 8.89
C GLU A 107 12.83 -2.72 8.01
N ARG A 108 12.68 -3.99 7.58
CA ARG A 108 11.53 -4.41 6.78
C ARG A 108 10.23 -4.22 7.56
N ARG A 109 9.19 -3.69 6.89
CA ARG A 109 7.94 -3.29 7.55
C ARG A 109 6.69 -3.81 6.85
N VAL A 110 5.66 -4.08 7.66
CA VAL A 110 4.29 -4.24 7.21
C VAL A 110 3.44 -3.13 7.82
N LEU A 111 2.83 -2.29 7.00
CA LEU A 111 2.04 -1.15 7.42
C LEU A 111 0.57 -1.37 7.11
N LEU A 112 -0.27 -1.31 8.13
CA LEU A 112 -1.71 -1.41 7.99
C LEU A 112 -2.34 -0.02 7.95
N VAL A 113 -3.15 0.24 6.93
CA VAL A 113 -3.89 1.50 6.78
C VAL A 113 -5.38 1.26 6.61
N HIS A 114 -6.18 2.15 7.18
CA HIS A 114 -7.64 2.08 7.11
C HIS A 114 -8.19 2.67 5.80
N GLU A 115 -7.63 3.80 5.36
CA GLU A 115 -8.18 4.60 4.26
C GLU A 115 -7.29 4.61 3.01
N THR A 116 -7.95 4.70 1.85
CA THR A 116 -7.28 4.84 0.55
C THR A 116 -6.37 6.08 0.49
N PHE A 117 -6.71 7.14 1.22
CA PHE A 117 -5.86 8.33 1.29
C PHE A 117 -4.48 8.02 1.88
N ALA A 118 -4.43 7.34 3.02
CA ALA A 118 -3.15 6.97 3.66
C ALA A 118 -2.37 5.97 2.81
N TYR A 119 -3.07 5.00 2.21
CA TYR A 119 -2.49 4.04 1.27
C TYR A 119 -1.77 4.74 0.10
N ARG A 120 -2.48 5.62 -0.62
CA ARG A 120 -1.92 6.41 -1.73
C ARG A 120 -0.85 7.40 -1.26
N ARG A 121 -0.90 7.85 -0.01
CA ARG A 121 0.15 8.70 0.56
C ARG A 121 1.44 7.93 0.82
N LEU A 122 1.36 6.70 1.31
CA LEU A 122 2.52 5.82 1.46
C LEU A 122 3.13 5.50 0.09
N ALA A 123 2.28 5.25 -0.92
CA ALA A 123 2.73 5.11 -2.31
C ALA A 123 3.56 6.32 -2.79
N LYS A 124 3.17 7.55 -2.40
CA LYS A 124 3.89 8.79 -2.72
C LYS A 124 5.15 9.04 -1.92
N THR A 125 5.28 8.50 -0.72
CA THR A 125 6.31 8.95 0.24
C THR A 125 7.32 7.88 0.57
N GLN A 126 6.98 6.61 0.31
CA GLN A 126 7.80 5.48 0.71
C GLN A 126 8.29 4.69 -0.49
N VAL A 127 8.17 5.20 -1.71
CA VAL A 127 8.64 4.56 -2.95
C VAL A 127 9.59 5.51 -3.64
N GLY A 128 10.74 5.04 -4.12
CA GLY A 128 11.73 5.85 -4.81
C GLY A 128 12.19 5.24 -6.12
N GLN A 129 12.97 6.01 -6.89
CA GLN A 129 13.30 5.76 -8.31
C GLN A 129 14.10 4.48 -8.61
N ALA A 130 14.53 3.76 -7.57
CA ALA A 130 15.22 2.48 -7.72
C ALA A 130 14.31 1.28 -7.36
N ASP A 131 13.15 1.54 -6.76
CA ASP A 131 12.27 0.49 -6.25
C ASP A 131 11.50 -0.19 -7.39
N ALA A 132 11.26 -1.48 -7.23
CA ALA A 132 10.31 -2.25 -8.00
C ALA A 132 9.06 -2.47 -7.13
N VAL A 133 7.87 -2.21 -7.67
CA VAL A 133 6.64 -2.22 -6.89
C VAL A 133 5.56 -3.11 -7.49
N LEU A 134 5.07 -4.05 -6.69
CA LEU A 134 3.87 -4.81 -6.98
C LEU A 134 2.67 -4.18 -6.27
N GLU A 135 1.59 -3.93 -6.99
CA GLU A 135 0.29 -3.60 -6.42
C GLU A 135 -0.73 -4.72 -6.67
N ILE A 136 -1.32 -5.26 -5.60
CA ILE A 136 -2.38 -6.27 -5.64
C ILE A 136 -3.73 -5.61 -5.36
N GLY A 137 -4.65 -5.70 -6.32
CA GLY A 137 -5.92 -4.99 -6.29
C GLY A 137 -5.79 -3.58 -6.87
N SER A 138 -5.29 -3.47 -8.10
CA SER A 138 -5.02 -2.19 -8.78
C SER A 138 -6.30 -1.40 -9.12
N SER A 139 -7.46 -2.06 -9.17
CA SER A 139 -8.75 -1.45 -9.48
C SER A 139 -8.70 -0.63 -10.78
N PHE A 140 -9.01 0.68 -10.73
CA PHE A 140 -8.94 1.58 -11.89
C PHE A 140 -7.53 2.14 -12.18
N GLY A 141 -6.49 1.63 -11.50
CA GLY A 141 -5.08 1.97 -11.76
C GLY A 141 -4.59 3.30 -11.18
N ASP A 142 -5.43 4.07 -10.47
CA ASP A 142 -5.05 5.37 -9.89
C ASP A 142 -3.81 5.29 -8.99
N CYS A 143 -3.74 4.26 -8.14
CA CYS A 143 -2.64 4.09 -7.21
C CYS A 143 -1.40 3.55 -7.93
N THR A 144 -1.58 2.64 -8.88
CA THR A 144 -0.51 2.15 -9.76
C THR A 144 0.14 3.31 -10.51
N HIS A 145 -0.66 4.28 -10.99
CA HIS A 145 -0.16 5.49 -11.62
C HIS A 145 0.65 6.39 -10.67
N ILE A 146 0.22 6.52 -9.41
CA ILE A 146 0.98 7.20 -8.38
C ILE A 146 2.32 6.49 -8.15
N LEU A 147 2.30 5.17 -8.00
CA LEU A 147 3.50 4.36 -7.81
C LEU A 147 4.47 4.51 -8.99
N ALA A 148 3.96 4.50 -10.23
CA ALA A 148 4.77 4.59 -11.44
C ALA A 148 5.42 5.97 -11.63
N SER A 149 4.92 7.01 -10.98
CA SER A 149 5.55 8.33 -10.96
C SER A 149 6.82 8.37 -10.08
N HIS A 150 7.11 7.28 -9.38
CA HIS A 150 8.01 7.27 -8.22
C HIS A 150 8.96 6.09 -8.20
N ALA A 151 8.47 4.91 -8.58
CA ALA A 151 9.24 3.69 -8.72
C ALA A 151 9.96 3.66 -10.06
N ARG A 152 10.96 2.78 -10.17
CA ARG A 152 11.55 2.43 -11.45
C ARG A 152 10.59 1.62 -12.29
N GLU A 153 9.91 0.67 -11.65
CA GLU A 153 9.09 -0.34 -12.29
C GLU A 153 7.89 -0.66 -11.40
N VAL A 154 6.72 -0.76 -12.01
CA VAL A 154 5.46 -1.00 -11.31
C VAL A 154 4.62 -1.97 -12.10
N LEU A 155 4.07 -2.96 -11.39
CA LEU A 155 3.07 -3.87 -11.90
C LEU A 155 1.81 -3.78 -11.04
N GLY A 156 0.67 -3.45 -11.66
CA GLY A 156 -0.63 -3.51 -11.02
C GLY A 156 -1.39 -4.78 -11.42
N ILE A 157 -1.84 -5.59 -10.46
CA ILE A 157 -2.66 -6.77 -10.74
C ILE A 157 -4.07 -6.61 -10.17
N ASP A 158 -5.07 -7.12 -10.91
CA ASP A 158 -6.46 -7.21 -10.45
C ASP A 158 -7.10 -8.47 -11.02
N ASN A 159 -8.16 -8.97 -10.37
CA ASN A 159 -8.86 -10.17 -10.81
C ASN A 159 -10.18 -9.87 -11.56
N SER A 160 -10.53 -8.60 -11.74
CA SER A 160 -11.63 -8.16 -12.61
C SER A 160 -11.10 -7.81 -14.00
N PRO A 161 -11.50 -8.56 -15.05
CA PRO A 161 -11.14 -8.24 -16.44
C PRO A 161 -11.49 -6.80 -16.83
N GLU A 162 -12.66 -6.32 -16.38
CA GLU A 162 -13.16 -4.98 -16.71
C GLU A 162 -12.29 -3.88 -16.09
N LEU A 163 -11.83 -4.07 -14.86
CA LEU A 163 -10.96 -3.11 -14.17
C LEU A 163 -9.55 -3.08 -14.80
N VAL A 164 -9.02 -4.25 -15.20
CA VAL A 164 -7.73 -4.33 -15.90
C VAL A 164 -7.80 -3.67 -17.27
N GLU A 165 -8.85 -3.94 -18.05
CA GLU A 165 -9.05 -3.31 -19.36
C GLU A 165 -9.17 -1.79 -19.23
N GLU A 166 -9.99 -1.30 -18.30
CA GLU A 166 -10.14 0.13 -18.06
C GLU A 166 -8.84 0.77 -17.57
N SER A 167 -8.06 0.09 -16.73
CA SER A 167 -6.75 0.58 -16.28
C SER A 167 -5.74 0.69 -17.42
N ARG A 168 -5.65 -0.33 -18.30
CA ARG A 168 -4.83 -0.30 -19.51
C ARG A 168 -5.25 0.82 -20.46
N ARG A 169 -6.56 1.07 -20.58
CA ARG A 169 -7.08 2.18 -21.39
C ARG A 169 -6.72 3.56 -20.81
N ARG A 170 -6.82 3.74 -19.48
CA ARG A 170 -6.49 5.01 -18.80
C ARG A 170 -5.00 5.29 -18.76
N TYR A 171 -4.19 4.25 -18.58
CA TYR A 171 -2.75 4.36 -18.38
C TYR A 171 -2.01 3.41 -19.32
N PRO A 172 -2.03 3.68 -20.65
CA PRO A 172 -1.54 2.75 -21.68
C PRO A 172 -0.03 2.47 -21.62
N THR A 173 0.73 3.27 -20.88
CA THR A 173 2.18 3.08 -20.69
C THR A 173 2.51 2.26 -19.43
N LEU A 174 1.52 1.91 -18.61
CA LEU A 174 1.71 1.15 -17.38
C LEU A 174 1.38 -0.32 -17.57
N HIS A 175 2.05 -1.17 -16.81
CA HIS A 175 1.85 -2.61 -16.86
C HIS A 175 0.76 -3.03 -15.88
N PHE A 176 -0.32 -3.58 -16.43
CA PHE A 176 -1.37 -4.24 -15.66
C PHE A 176 -1.54 -5.68 -16.09
N GLU A 177 -1.81 -6.57 -15.13
CA GLU A 177 -2.13 -7.98 -15.41
C GLU A 177 -3.45 -8.42 -14.78
N LEU A 178 -4.20 -9.23 -15.54
CA LEU A 178 -5.38 -9.94 -15.05
C LEU A 178 -4.89 -11.19 -14.33
N LEU A 179 -5.02 -11.21 -13.01
CA LEU A 179 -4.53 -12.30 -12.18
C LEU A 179 -5.31 -12.38 -10.86
N ASP A 180 -5.77 -13.57 -10.49
CA ASP A 180 -6.23 -13.84 -9.13
C ASP A 180 -5.06 -14.27 -8.24
N ALA A 181 -4.54 -13.30 -7.47
CA ALA A 181 -3.43 -13.51 -6.53
C ALA A 181 -3.67 -14.57 -5.44
N LEU A 182 -4.88 -15.11 -5.28
CA LEU A 182 -5.18 -16.21 -4.35
C LEU A 182 -5.26 -17.57 -5.04
N SER A 183 -5.51 -17.60 -6.34
CA SER A 183 -5.75 -18.84 -7.09
C SER A 183 -4.61 -19.18 -8.06
N GLU A 184 -3.74 -18.21 -8.35
CA GLU A 184 -2.68 -18.31 -9.37
C GLU A 184 -1.29 -17.97 -8.78
N PRO A 185 -0.80 -18.72 -7.75
CA PRO A 185 0.47 -18.44 -7.08
C PRO A 185 1.69 -18.52 -7.99
N GLU A 186 1.72 -19.48 -8.91
CA GLU A 186 2.86 -19.71 -9.80
C GLU A 186 3.06 -18.56 -10.78
N GLN A 187 1.96 -18.07 -11.36
CA GLN A 187 1.95 -16.89 -12.22
C GLN A 187 2.35 -15.62 -11.44
N LEU A 188 1.86 -15.47 -10.20
CA LEU A 188 2.28 -14.36 -9.34
C LEU A 188 3.78 -14.42 -9.02
N ALA A 189 4.33 -15.61 -8.78
CA ALA A 189 5.76 -15.80 -8.55
C ALA A 189 6.61 -15.43 -9.77
N GLU A 190 6.16 -15.80 -10.97
CA GLU A 190 6.82 -15.39 -12.23
C GLU A 190 6.84 -13.87 -12.39
N LEU A 191 5.69 -13.23 -12.19
CA LEU A 191 5.59 -11.76 -12.27
C LEU A 191 6.49 -11.06 -11.25
N CYS A 192 6.55 -11.56 -10.01
CA CYS A 192 7.47 -11.06 -8.99
C CYS A 192 8.94 -11.23 -9.40
N ARG A 193 9.31 -12.39 -9.97
CA ARG A 193 10.67 -12.64 -10.46
C ARG A 193 11.04 -11.68 -11.58
N SER A 194 10.15 -11.52 -12.56
CA SER A 194 10.35 -10.58 -13.67
C SER A 194 10.48 -9.14 -13.17
N LEU A 195 9.58 -8.70 -12.31
CA LEU A 195 9.57 -7.34 -11.74
C LEU A 195 10.83 -7.02 -10.92
N CYS A 196 11.39 -8.02 -10.24
CA CYS A 196 12.61 -7.87 -9.46
C CYS A 196 13.89 -8.09 -10.30
N ALA A 197 13.76 -8.57 -11.54
CA ALA A 197 14.91 -8.82 -12.40
C ALA A 197 15.61 -7.50 -12.72
N GLY A 198 16.88 -7.41 -12.32
CA GLY A 198 17.68 -6.20 -12.52
C GLY A 198 17.32 -5.03 -11.58
N SER A 199 16.42 -5.20 -10.60
CA SER A 199 16.20 -4.18 -9.56
C SER A 199 17.38 -4.10 -8.60
N GLY A 200 18.23 -3.10 -8.77
CA GLY A 200 19.26 -2.74 -7.79
C GLY A 200 18.71 -1.98 -6.58
N GLY A 201 17.42 -1.61 -6.59
CA GLY A 201 16.73 -1.03 -5.44
C GLY A 201 15.84 -2.04 -4.69
N GLY A 202 14.96 -1.53 -3.82
CA GLY A 202 14.14 -2.37 -2.95
C GLY A 202 12.87 -2.87 -3.65
N PHE A 203 12.48 -4.10 -3.34
CA PHE A 203 11.14 -4.61 -3.66
C PHE A 203 10.13 -4.10 -2.63
N LYS A 204 8.97 -3.62 -3.09
CA LYS A 204 7.88 -3.12 -2.23
C LYS A 204 6.54 -3.65 -2.74
N VAL A 205 5.62 -3.90 -1.81
CA VAL A 205 4.30 -4.43 -2.14
C VAL A 205 3.20 -3.58 -1.54
N PHE A 206 2.16 -3.35 -2.32
CA PHE A 206 0.97 -2.60 -1.96
C PHE A 206 -0.24 -3.53 -2.16
N VAL A 207 -1.08 -3.71 -1.13
CA VAL A 207 -2.22 -4.63 -1.15
C VAL A 207 -3.51 -3.89 -0.81
N ASP A 208 -4.43 -3.82 -1.78
CA ASP A 208 -5.80 -3.31 -1.65
C ASP A 208 -6.81 -4.21 -2.38
N ILE A 209 -6.96 -5.44 -1.90
CA ILE A 209 -7.96 -6.38 -2.44
C ILE A 209 -9.37 -6.18 -1.83
N GLY A 210 -9.66 -4.97 -1.33
CA GLY A 210 -10.75 -4.69 -0.38
C GLY A 210 -11.93 -3.88 -0.92
N GLY A 211 -13.00 -4.59 -1.33
CA GLY A 211 -14.41 -4.14 -1.26
C GLY A 211 -15.06 -4.54 0.08
N ASP A 212 -16.36 -4.84 0.12
CA ASP A 212 -17.10 -5.37 1.31
C ASP A 212 -16.58 -6.74 1.85
N ARG A 213 -15.44 -7.21 1.34
CA ARG A 213 -14.81 -8.48 1.71
C ARG A 213 -14.11 -8.33 3.05
N LEU A 214 -14.38 -9.27 3.95
CA LEU A 214 -13.81 -9.32 5.29
C LEU A 214 -12.32 -9.66 5.26
N GLY A 215 -11.55 -9.19 6.24
CA GLY A 215 -10.08 -9.25 6.29
C GLY A 215 -9.42 -10.61 6.06
N GLY A 216 -10.15 -11.72 6.15
CA GLY A 216 -9.63 -13.07 5.88
C GLY A 216 -9.09 -13.28 4.45
N ALA A 217 -9.63 -12.60 3.43
CA ALA A 217 -9.06 -12.65 2.08
C ALA A 217 -7.68 -11.98 2.02
N VAL A 218 -7.55 -10.82 2.67
CA VAL A 218 -6.27 -10.10 2.83
C VAL A 218 -5.27 -10.96 3.58
N CYS A 219 -5.67 -11.62 4.68
CA CYS A 219 -4.79 -12.52 5.41
C CYS A 219 -4.26 -13.66 4.54
N ARG A 220 -5.11 -14.29 3.72
CA ARG A 220 -4.66 -15.34 2.79
C ARG A 220 -3.70 -14.82 1.73
N ALA A 221 -4.01 -13.65 1.15
CA ALA A 221 -3.14 -13.04 0.15
C ALA A 221 -1.75 -12.73 0.73
N LEU A 222 -1.68 -12.24 1.97
CA LEU A 222 -0.40 -11.97 2.64
C LEU A 222 0.40 -13.24 2.92
N VAL A 223 -0.26 -14.35 3.29
CA VAL A 223 0.40 -15.66 3.46
C VAL A 223 0.94 -16.19 2.15
N GLN A 224 0.13 -16.14 1.10
CA GLN A 224 0.55 -16.58 -0.23
C GLN A 224 1.70 -15.73 -0.78
N LEU A 225 1.60 -14.41 -0.66
CA LEU A 225 2.67 -13.49 -1.04
C LEU A 225 3.95 -13.77 -0.27
N TRP A 226 3.87 -14.02 1.04
CA TRP A 226 5.04 -14.37 1.85
C TRP A 226 5.74 -15.63 1.34
N HIS A 227 4.99 -16.71 1.09
CA HIS A 227 5.57 -17.95 0.55
C HIS A 227 6.22 -17.76 -0.81
N ILE A 228 5.58 -16.99 -1.70
CA ILE A 228 6.16 -16.62 -3.00
C ILE A 228 7.47 -15.86 -2.81
N CYS A 229 7.49 -14.85 -1.95
CA CYS A 229 8.69 -14.07 -1.67
C CYS A 229 9.84 -14.91 -1.09
N GLU A 230 9.54 -15.87 -0.21
CA GLU A 230 10.53 -16.84 0.30
C GLU A 230 11.04 -17.75 -0.81
N GLU A 231 10.15 -18.30 -1.63
CA GLU A 231 10.49 -19.21 -2.74
C GLU A 231 11.43 -18.55 -3.74
N ILE A 232 11.14 -17.30 -4.13
CA ILE A 232 11.95 -16.58 -5.12
C ILE A 232 13.18 -15.89 -4.50
N GLY A 233 13.36 -15.97 -3.18
CA GLY A 233 14.48 -15.37 -2.47
C GLY A 233 14.47 -13.84 -2.44
N VAL A 234 13.31 -13.19 -2.64
CA VAL A 234 13.17 -11.73 -2.66
C VAL A 234 12.12 -11.29 -1.65
N LEU A 235 12.59 -10.76 -0.52
CA LEU A 235 11.71 -10.23 0.52
C LEU A 235 11.45 -8.73 0.32
N PRO A 236 10.18 -8.28 0.37
CA PRO A 236 9.87 -6.87 0.26
C PRO A 236 10.40 -6.11 1.47
N SER A 237 11.03 -4.97 1.22
CA SER A 237 11.44 -4.01 2.26
C SER A 237 10.25 -3.32 2.92
N LEU A 238 9.13 -3.20 2.19
CA LEU A 238 7.91 -2.59 2.66
C LEU A 238 6.69 -3.32 2.07
N VAL A 239 5.74 -3.68 2.93
CA VAL A 239 4.40 -4.12 2.54
C VAL A 239 3.39 -3.13 3.11
N VAL A 240 2.59 -2.50 2.26
CA VAL A 240 1.50 -1.61 2.69
C VAL A 240 0.18 -2.30 2.41
N VAL A 241 -0.65 -2.46 3.45
CA VAL A 241 -1.92 -3.19 3.37
C VAL A 241 -3.04 -2.26 3.74
N LYS A 242 -3.93 -1.98 2.79
CA LYS A 242 -5.17 -1.25 3.09
C LYS A 242 -6.29 -2.25 3.36
N CYS A 243 -6.73 -2.27 4.62
CA CYS A 243 -7.84 -3.11 5.05
C CYS A 243 -8.48 -2.52 6.31
N LYS A 244 -9.71 -2.01 6.18
CA LYS A 244 -10.43 -1.35 7.28
C LYS A 244 -10.48 -2.20 8.55
N SER A 245 -10.87 -3.48 8.42
CA SER A 245 -10.98 -4.37 9.58
C SER A 245 -9.63 -4.68 10.23
N LEU A 246 -8.58 -4.96 9.44
CA LEU A 246 -7.27 -5.26 10.02
C LEU A 246 -6.65 -4.02 10.67
N ALA A 247 -6.74 -2.86 10.02
CA ALA A 247 -6.25 -1.61 10.57
C ALA A 247 -6.99 -1.22 11.86
N ALA A 248 -8.32 -1.41 11.92
CA ALA A 248 -9.10 -1.17 13.12
C ALA A 248 -8.73 -2.11 14.27
N ASN A 249 -8.50 -3.40 14.00
CA ASN A 249 -8.03 -4.34 15.02
C ASN A 249 -6.61 -4.00 15.49
N ALA A 250 -5.71 -3.66 14.56
CA ALA A 250 -4.34 -3.26 14.88
C ALA A 250 -4.29 -1.99 15.73
N ALA A 251 -5.15 -1.01 15.45
CA ALA A 251 -5.22 0.24 16.23
C ALA A 251 -5.58 0.01 17.72
N ASN A 252 -6.26 -1.09 18.03
CA ASN A 252 -6.58 -1.48 19.41
C ASN A 252 -5.49 -2.33 20.07
N ALA A 253 -4.54 -2.84 19.29
CA ALA A 253 -3.51 -3.79 19.72
C ALA A 253 -2.09 -3.23 19.56
N CYS A 254 -1.93 -1.96 19.19
CA CYS A 254 -0.63 -1.36 18.97
C CYS A 254 -0.18 -0.45 20.12
N ASP A 255 1.14 -0.29 20.26
CA ASP A 255 1.75 0.66 21.18
C ASP A 255 1.70 2.11 20.65
N ALA A 256 2.34 3.05 21.36
CA ALA A 256 2.40 4.46 20.97
C ALA A 256 3.22 4.74 19.69
N ARG A 257 4.02 3.78 19.22
CA ARG A 257 4.77 3.84 17.95
C ARG A 257 3.98 3.21 16.81
N GLY A 258 2.82 2.62 17.10
CA GLY A 258 2.01 1.88 16.16
C GLY A 258 2.44 0.42 16.03
N ASP A 259 3.42 -0.07 16.79
CA ASP A 259 3.85 -1.47 16.71
C ASP A 259 2.78 -2.38 17.28
N ILE A 260 2.40 -3.43 16.54
CA ILE A 260 1.39 -4.38 17.00
C ILE A 260 1.99 -5.26 18.11
N CYS A 261 1.42 -5.17 19.32
CA CYS A 261 1.80 -5.98 20.46
C CYS A 261 1.29 -7.43 20.30
N GLU A 262 2.05 -8.40 20.84
CA GLU A 262 1.69 -9.83 20.77
C GLU A 262 1.31 -10.29 19.35
N LEU A 263 2.13 -9.88 18.36
CA LEU A 263 1.84 -10.03 16.93
C LEU A 263 1.33 -11.42 16.52
N PRO A 264 1.92 -12.56 16.94
CA PRO A 264 1.39 -13.88 16.62
C PRO A 264 -0.05 -14.10 17.10
N ALA A 265 -0.37 -13.70 18.34
CA ALA A 265 -1.70 -13.85 18.91
C ALA A 265 -2.71 -12.91 18.21
N TRP A 266 -2.32 -11.66 17.95
CA TRP A 266 -3.12 -10.71 17.19
C TRP A 266 -3.46 -11.23 15.77
N TRP A 267 -2.46 -11.80 15.09
CA TRP A 267 -2.65 -12.36 13.74
C TRP A 267 -3.58 -13.57 13.75
N GLN A 268 -3.43 -14.48 14.72
CA GLN A 268 -4.33 -15.61 14.89
C GLN A 268 -5.77 -15.16 15.08
N ALA A 269 -6.00 -14.15 15.93
CA ALA A 269 -7.33 -13.59 16.16
C ALA A 269 -7.93 -13.00 14.86
N CYS A 270 -7.14 -12.23 14.11
CA CYS A 270 -7.61 -11.60 12.87
C CYS A 270 -7.89 -12.62 11.75
N SER A 271 -7.00 -13.60 11.58
CA SER A 271 -7.11 -14.62 10.53
C SER A 271 -8.17 -15.69 10.79
N ALA A 272 -8.53 -15.91 12.06
CA ALA A 272 -9.59 -16.84 12.46
C ALA A 272 -11.00 -16.34 12.12
N VAL A 273 -11.19 -15.04 11.87
CA VAL A 273 -12.48 -14.44 11.49
C VAL A 273 -12.85 -14.82 10.04
N THR A 274 -13.14 -16.10 9.81
CA THR A 274 -14.00 -16.54 8.73
C THR A 274 -15.42 -16.23 9.15
N SER A 275 -16.07 -15.30 8.46
CA SER A 275 -17.35 -14.80 8.92
C SER A 275 -18.39 -15.91 9.08
N VAL A 276 -19.16 -15.83 10.17
CA VAL A 276 -20.38 -16.63 10.36
C VAL A 276 -21.31 -16.49 9.14
N ARG A 277 -21.26 -15.36 8.44
CA ARG A 277 -21.99 -15.09 7.20
C ARG A 277 -21.43 -15.87 5.99
N GLN A 278 -20.11 -16.02 5.83
CA GLN A 278 -19.50 -16.94 4.86
C GLN A 278 -19.76 -18.39 5.21
N ARG A 279 -19.75 -18.77 6.50
CA ARG A 279 -20.16 -20.11 6.94
C ARG A 279 -21.62 -20.38 6.59
N LYS A 280 -22.54 -19.43 6.79
CA LYS A 280 -23.95 -19.55 6.34
C LYS A 280 -24.12 -19.53 4.82
N LYS A 281 -23.31 -18.76 4.07
CA LYS A 281 -23.36 -18.73 2.59
C LYS A 281 -22.78 -20.00 1.96
N LEU A 282 -21.78 -20.61 2.59
CA LEU A 282 -21.23 -21.93 2.21
C LEU A 282 -22.12 -23.08 2.68
N ALA A 283 -22.75 -22.98 3.86
CA ALA A 283 -23.67 -24.00 4.38
C ALA A 283 -25.09 -23.92 3.78
N GLY A 284 -25.46 -22.79 3.16
CA GLY A 284 -26.79 -22.55 2.58
C GLY A 284 -26.84 -22.41 1.05
N GLY A 285 -25.74 -22.71 0.36
CA GLY A 285 -25.60 -22.48 -1.09
C GLY A 285 -25.84 -23.71 -1.95
N LEU A 286 -27.07 -24.23 -1.98
CA LEU A 286 -27.57 -24.92 -3.17
C LEU A 286 -27.77 -23.83 -4.23
N TRP A 287 -26.85 -23.75 -5.18
CA TRP A 287 -26.86 -22.77 -6.25
C TRP A 287 -27.97 -23.14 -7.25
N THR A 288 -29.21 -22.72 -7.01
CA THR A 288 -30.26 -22.79 -8.05
C THR A 288 -29.97 -21.67 -9.04
N GLY A 289 -29.24 -22.01 -10.11
CA GLY A 289 -28.95 -21.12 -11.21
C GLY A 289 -30.26 -20.51 -11.74
N LYS A 290 -30.41 -19.19 -11.60
CA LYS A 290 -31.35 -18.45 -12.43
C LYS A 290 -30.70 -18.31 -13.80
N SER A 291 -31.16 -19.15 -14.73
CA SER A 291 -30.98 -18.96 -16.17
C SER A 291 -31.42 -17.56 -16.54
N SER A 292 -30.47 -16.72 -16.97
CA SER A 292 -30.74 -15.49 -17.69
C SER A 292 -31.51 -15.83 -18.97
N GLY A 293 -32.79 -15.47 -19.00
CA GLY A 293 -33.61 -15.58 -20.22
C GLY A 293 -33.03 -14.70 -21.31
N VAL A 294 -32.66 -15.33 -22.42
CA VAL A 294 -32.40 -14.66 -23.71
C VAL A 294 -33.76 -14.26 -24.29
N PRO A 295 -34.00 -12.98 -24.64
CA PRO A 295 -35.21 -12.62 -25.36
C PRO A 295 -35.10 -13.14 -26.80
N ALA A 296 -36.12 -13.89 -27.23
CA ALA A 296 -36.25 -14.36 -28.60
C ALA A 296 -36.41 -13.17 -29.55
N LEU A 297 -35.44 -12.99 -30.46
CA LEU A 297 -35.58 -12.12 -31.63
C LEU A 297 -36.37 -12.87 -32.70
N THR A 298 -37.67 -12.56 -32.81
CA THR A 298 -38.48 -12.90 -33.99
C THR A 298 -38.30 -11.82 -35.05
N GLY A 299 -37.37 -12.03 -35.98
CA GLY A 299 -37.24 -11.22 -37.19
C GLY A 299 -37.90 -11.93 -38.36
N SER A 300 -38.99 -11.35 -38.85
CA SER A 300 -39.70 -11.78 -40.06
C SER A 300 -38.85 -11.53 -41.31
N LEU A 301 -38.73 -12.56 -42.15
CA LEU A 301 -38.23 -12.47 -43.52
C LEU A 301 -39.30 -11.83 -44.40
N GLU A 302 -39.07 -10.61 -44.86
CA GLU A 302 -39.74 -10.08 -46.06
C GLU A 302 -38.79 -10.16 -47.26
N THR A 303 -39.34 -10.81 -48.27
CA THR A 303 -38.85 -11.12 -49.61
C THR A 303 -38.43 -9.88 -50.39
N LEU A 304 -37.22 -9.94 -50.96
CA LEU A 304 -36.85 -9.18 -52.16
C LEU A 304 -36.51 -10.20 -53.26
N GLN A 305 -37.32 -10.19 -54.32
CA GLN A 305 -36.97 -10.67 -55.64
C GLN A 305 -37.13 -9.50 -56.63
N PRO A 306 -36.38 -9.53 -57.75
CA PRO A 306 -35.91 -8.34 -58.47
C PRO A 306 -36.97 -7.56 -59.23
#